data_AF-A0A1Y3MTS4-F1
#
_entry.id   AF-A0A1Y3MTS4-F1
#
_cell.length_a   1.000
_cell.length_b   1.000
_cell.length_c   1.000
_cell.angle_alpha   90.00
_cell.angle_beta   90.00
_cell.angle_gamma   90.00
#
_symmetry.space_group_name_H-M   'P 1'
#
loop_
_entity.id
_entity.type
_entity.pdbx_description
1 polymer ?
#
loop_
_entity_poly.entity_id
_entity_poly.type
_entity_poly.pdbx_seq_one_letter_code
_entity_poly.pdbx_strand_id
1 'polypeptide(L)'
;MRNLSLLFHIQLNDYKKEKVDKFSIHRLPGGRPGISGSCVGGSNVGINLSSSKEKQKAAATAIEYMTKRETQKRVTMNDNVVSGINSLYDEDEVCQKVNCKLIKSIQHVNRPTHVNSDYDSYSAIFRTHIFDFLYGNKTAVEVLNEINDYTRIYNVSLNTDETYYGLIITIILYFWIVSIFGSMLILSAGFLELGKITETKCQIKWTMFSLGLTLSLIPVLYKLLVNFPETNKYSIWISNNRYIFLGIFVLVDLLTSVISIFQPYGVTKVDGLTSKNFEKCEINSTIQKIVQFITISFKTIILIVFLFLIFIEWNNKTISNDIRVLVGAIYFSFFVDLFIIISSSLTINDYQAVFIINEIIFILNAISNYVFIYGYKIILPFILNEEEDILKGNIRMNTSMTKHESMTSTHTRESEAKRSSFLSRLSKKIMEYHYHSQSMLSVNNEHHKSSKIDNTIISDNRISGMSDNAINITSNISSNILP
;
A
#
# COMPACT_ATOMS: atom_id res chain seq x y z
N MET A 1 18.20 14.18 29.36
CA MET A 1 17.77 15.41 30.04
C MET A 1 16.74 15.02 31.10
N ARG A 2 16.84 15.51 32.35
CA ARG A 2 15.64 15.55 33.21
C ARG A 2 14.93 16.85 32.86
N ASN A 3 13.80 16.75 32.17
CA ASN A 3 13.00 17.92 31.83
C ASN A 3 12.26 18.35 33.08
N LEU A 4 12.58 19.54 33.60
CA LEU A 4 11.78 20.20 34.61
C LEU A 4 10.93 21.24 33.86
N SER A 5 9.66 20.94 33.63
CA SER A 5 8.73 21.90 33.05
C SER A 5 8.38 22.94 34.10
N LEU A 6 9.15 24.03 34.14
CA LEU A 6 8.89 25.17 35.00
C LEU A 6 8.16 26.23 34.17
N LEU A 7 6.98 26.64 34.64
CA LEU A 7 6.23 27.72 34.01
C LEU A 7 6.77 29.06 34.50
N PHE A 8 7.68 29.66 33.73
CA PHE A 8 8.39 30.86 34.19
C PHE A 8 7.63 32.16 34.00
N HIS A 9 6.91 32.32 32.89
CA HIS A 9 6.30 33.59 32.54
C HIS A 9 5.03 33.37 31.70
N ILE A 10 3.97 34.11 32.04
CA ILE A 10 2.81 34.29 31.17
C ILE A 10 3.12 35.52 30.31
N GLN A 11 3.44 35.30 29.04
CA GLN A 11 3.68 36.39 28.11
C GLN A 11 2.32 36.93 27.65
N LEU A 12 1.89 38.07 28.21
CA LEU A 12 0.87 38.89 27.56
C LEU A 12 1.56 39.51 26.34
N ASN A 13 1.38 38.88 25.17
CA ASN A 13 2.02 39.34 23.94
C ASN A 13 1.91 40.86 23.78
N ASP A 14 3.06 41.47 23.51
CA ASP A 14 3.30 42.90 23.35
C ASP A 14 2.18 43.62 22.57
N TYR A 15 1.25 44.21 23.31
CA TYR A 15 0.62 45.44 22.85
C TYR A 15 1.39 46.59 23.48
N LYS A 16 2.31 47.18 22.69
CA LYS A 16 3.04 48.40 23.04
C LYS A 16 2.08 49.38 23.72
N LYS A 17 2.47 49.82 24.92
CA LYS A 17 1.73 50.71 25.82
C LYS A 17 1.31 52.05 25.16
N GLU A 18 1.89 52.40 24.02
CA GLU A 18 1.65 53.67 23.30
C GLU A 18 0.22 53.84 22.72
N LYS A 19 -0.67 52.84 22.78
CA LYS A 19 -2.04 52.95 22.24
C LYS A 19 -3.19 52.58 23.20
N VAL A 20 -2.93 52.43 24.50
CA VAL A 20 -3.87 51.78 25.45
C VAL A 20 -4.83 52.73 26.18
N ASP A 21 -4.66 54.05 26.12
CA ASP A 21 -5.54 54.98 26.88
C ASP A 21 -7.02 54.98 26.45
N LYS A 22 -7.37 54.30 25.34
CA LYS A 22 -8.77 54.17 24.86
C LYS A 22 -9.38 52.77 25.01
N PHE A 23 -8.62 51.74 25.37
CA PHE A 23 -9.10 50.36 25.37
C PHE A 23 -8.76 49.62 26.66
N SER A 24 -9.74 48.95 27.25
CA SER A 24 -9.53 48.05 28.39
C SER A 24 -9.16 46.64 27.91
N ILE A 25 -8.15 46.03 28.53
CA ILE A 25 -7.79 44.63 28.31
C ILE A 25 -8.77 43.72 29.08
N HIS A 26 -9.25 42.67 28.44
CA HIS A 26 -10.14 41.68 29.03
C HIS A 26 -9.63 40.26 28.79
N ARG A 27 -10.03 39.30 29.63
CA ARG A 27 -9.69 37.89 29.44
C ARG A 27 -10.34 37.36 28.15
N LEU A 28 -9.66 36.43 27.47
CA LEU A 28 -10.18 35.79 26.26
C LEU A 28 -11.44 34.98 26.60
N PRO A 29 -12.52 35.08 25.82
CA PRO A 29 -13.73 34.30 26.04
C PRO A 29 -13.45 32.80 25.77
N GLY A 30 -14.09 31.93 26.55
CA GLY A 30 -14.10 30.49 26.33
C GLY A 30 -15.41 30.00 25.70
N GLY A 31 -15.47 28.71 25.38
CA GLY A 31 -16.66 28.09 24.76
C GLY A 31 -17.88 27.96 25.67
N ARG A 32 -17.79 28.38 26.94
CA ARG A 32 -18.90 28.38 27.91
C ARG A 32 -18.87 29.66 28.75
N PRO A 33 -20.03 30.14 29.24
CA PRO A 33 -20.09 31.28 30.16
C PRO A 33 -19.17 31.08 31.38
N GLY A 34 -18.43 32.13 31.74
CA GLY A 34 -17.52 32.11 32.88
C GLY A 34 -16.15 31.46 32.64
N ILE A 35 -15.97 30.77 31.50
CA ILE A 35 -14.70 30.12 31.12
C ILE A 35 -13.86 31.04 30.24
N SER A 36 -12.55 31.03 30.45
CA SER A 36 -11.59 31.76 29.61
C SER A 36 -10.87 30.82 28.63
N GLY A 37 -10.61 31.30 27.42
CA GLY A 37 -9.85 30.58 26.38
C GLY A 37 -8.34 30.86 26.40
N SER A 38 -7.81 31.45 27.47
CA SER A 38 -6.40 31.84 27.57
C SER A 38 -5.49 30.63 27.70
N CYS A 39 -4.65 30.42 26.70
CA CYS A 39 -3.67 29.33 26.73
C CYS A 39 -2.42 29.71 27.51
N VAL A 40 -1.79 28.71 28.13
CA VAL A 40 -0.48 28.87 28.74
C VAL A 40 0.61 28.64 27.71
N GLY A 41 1.47 29.64 27.54
CA GLY A 41 2.77 29.51 26.89
C GLY A 41 3.88 29.55 27.93
N GLY A 42 5.03 28.99 27.60
CA GLY A 42 6.20 29.03 28.48
C GLY A 42 7.43 28.43 27.82
N SER A 43 8.58 28.63 28.46
CA SER A 43 9.84 28.03 28.05
C SER A 43 10.18 26.86 28.96
N ASN A 44 10.60 25.73 28.39
CA ASN A 44 11.21 24.67 29.16
C ASN A 44 12.66 25.03 29.44
N VAL A 45 13.07 24.96 30.71
CA VAL A 45 14.46 25.16 31.12
C VAL A 45 15.02 23.84 31.61
N GLY A 46 16.13 23.40 31.03
CA GLY A 46 16.79 22.14 31.37
C GLY A 46 18.26 22.33 31.68
N ILE A 47 18.77 21.53 32.63
CA ILE A 47 20.20 21.45 32.92
C ILE A 47 20.78 20.23 32.18
N ASN A 48 21.83 20.44 31.38
CA ASN A 48 22.48 19.37 30.63
C ASN A 48 23.24 18.42 31.59
N LEU A 49 22.84 17.14 31.60
CA LEU A 49 23.41 16.11 32.48
C LEU A 49 24.87 15.77 32.13
N SER A 50 25.29 16.00 30.89
CA SER A 50 26.66 15.73 30.43
C SER A 50 27.65 16.86 30.77
N SER A 51 27.18 17.98 31.30
CA SER A 51 28.05 19.09 31.74
C SER A 51 28.77 18.76 33.04
N SER A 52 29.89 19.44 33.34
CA SER A 52 30.59 19.29 34.62
C SER A 52 29.69 19.64 35.81
N LYS A 53 29.95 19.03 36.98
CA LYS A 53 29.15 19.28 38.20
C LYS A 53 29.13 20.75 38.61
N GLU A 54 30.24 21.45 38.39
CA GLU A 54 30.34 22.89 38.61
C GLU A 54 29.35 23.67 37.71
N LYS A 55 29.34 23.39 36.41
CA LYS A 55 28.39 24.02 35.45
C LYS A 55 26.94 23.68 35.78
N GLN A 56 26.67 22.45 36.20
CA GLN A 56 25.32 22.04 36.65
C GLN A 56 24.88 22.86 37.88
N LYS A 57 25.76 23.05 38.86
CA LYS A 57 25.48 23.84 40.06
C LYS A 57 25.27 25.32 39.74
N ALA A 58 26.11 25.90 38.89
CA ALA A 58 25.96 27.29 38.45
C ALA A 58 24.62 27.52 37.71
N ALA A 59 24.24 26.59 36.81
CA ALA A 59 22.96 26.65 36.11
C ALA A 59 21.76 26.52 37.07
N ALA A 60 21.85 25.64 38.08
CA ALA A 60 20.82 25.52 39.10
C ALA A 60 20.65 26.82 39.92
N THR A 61 21.76 27.46 40.30
CA THR A 61 21.72 28.75 41.00
C THR A 61 21.12 29.87 40.14
N ALA A 62 21.39 29.89 38.84
CA ALA A 62 20.75 30.84 37.93
C ALA A 62 19.22 30.63 37.86
N ILE A 63 18.78 29.37 37.76
CA ILE A 63 17.35 29.01 37.76
C ILE A 63 16.69 29.38 39.08
N GLU A 64 17.34 29.11 40.21
CA GLU A 64 16.86 29.48 41.55
C GLU A 64 16.69 31.00 41.66
N TYR A 65 17.69 31.77 41.21
CA TYR A 65 17.59 33.23 41.20
C TYR A 65 16.43 33.73 40.33
N MET A 66 16.25 33.16 39.13
CA MET A 66 15.17 33.53 38.20
C MET A 66 13.78 33.17 38.74
N THR A 67 13.64 32.02 39.40
CA THR A 67 12.36 31.56 39.99
C THR A 67 12.05 32.19 41.35
N LYS A 68 13.03 32.85 41.99
CA LYS A 68 12.85 33.44 43.31
C LYS A 68 11.70 34.45 43.29
N ARG A 69 10.83 34.36 44.30
CA ARG A 69 9.64 35.20 44.48
C ARG A 69 9.94 36.70 44.32
N GLU A 70 10.99 37.19 44.97
CA GLU A 70 11.39 38.61 44.90
C GLU A 70 11.87 39.01 43.50
N THR A 71 12.57 38.13 42.80
CA THR A 71 13.00 38.36 41.42
C THR A 71 11.77 38.45 40.51
N GLN A 72 10.84 37.50 40.63
CA GLN A 72 9.59 37.46 39.87
C GLN A 72 8.72 38.69 40.15
N LYS A 73 8.56 39.08 41.41
CA LYS A 73 7.86 40.30 41.82
C LYS A 73 8.45 41.55 41.17
N ARG A 74 9.76 41.72 41.25
CA ARG A 74 10.48 42.86 40.64
C ARG A 74 10.24 42.92 39.13
N VAL A 75 10.39 41.80 38.43
CA VAL A 75 10.17 41.72 36.98
C VAL A 75 8.70 41.99 36.62
N THR A 76 7.74 41.50 37.41
CA THR A 76 6.31 41.80 37.18
C THR A 76 5.99 43.28 37.34
N MET A 77 6.56 43.96 38.33
CA MET A 77 6.30 45.38 38.56
C MET A 77 6.99 46.30 37.55
N ASN A 78 8.17 45.92 37.06
CA ASN A 78 9.02 46.80 36.24
C ASN A 78 8.94 46.52 34.74
N ASP A 79 8.80 45.25 34.36
CA ASP A 79 8.97 44.80 32.97
C ASP A 79 7.65 44.30 32.33
N ASN A 80 6.51 44.49 33.02
CA ASN A 80 5.18 44.01 32.61
C ASN A 80 5.11 42.50 32.31
N VAL A 81 6.01 41.70 32.86
CA VAL A 81 5.99 40.25 32.67
C VAL A 81 5.18 39.60 33.78
N VAL A 82 4.14 38.85 33.43
CA VAL A 82 3.28 38.17 34.41
C VAL A 82 4.01 36.92 34.92
N SER A 83 4.17 36.84 36.23
CA SER A 83 4.70 35.68 36.93
C SER A 83 3.66 34.56 37.04
N GLY A 84 4.11 33.31 37.05
CA GLY A 84 3.28 32.16 37.40
C GLY A 84 2.95 32.06 38.90
N ILE A 85 3.56 32.90 39.75
CA ILE A 85 3.35 32.86 41.21
C ILE A 85 2.07 33.63 41.58
N ASN A 86 0.95 32.92 41.67
CA ASN A 86 -0.36 33.54 41.89
C ASN A 86 -0.45 34.42 43.15
N SER A 87 0.26 34.04 44.23
CA SER A 87 0.25 34.79 45.50
C SER A 87 0.87 36.19 45.40
N LEU A 88 1.63 36.50 44.35
CA LEU A 88 2.16 37.86 44.13
C LEU A 88 1.03 38.85 43.84
N TYR A 89 -0.09 38.38 43.29
CA TYR A 89 -1.23 39.20 42.94
C TYR A 89 -2.19 39.45 44.11
N ASP A 90 -1.86 38.95 45.31
CA ASP A 90 -2.52 39.32 46.56
C ASP A 90 -1.88 40.55 47.22
N GLU A 91 -0.73 41.02 46.71
CA GLU A 91 0.00 42.15 47.27
C GLU A 91 -0.40 43.49 46.64
N ASP A 92 -0.81 44.45 47.48
CA ASP A 92 -1.29 45.76 47.02
C ASP A 92 -0.26 46.50 46.16
N GLU A 93 1.03 46.44 46.51
CA GLU A 93 2.11 47.10 45.76
C GLU A 93 2.26 46.57 44.32
N VAL A 94 2.01 45.27 44.12
CA VAL A 94 2.01 44.65 42.79
C VAL A 94 0.77 45.12 42.02
N CYS A 95 -0.40 45.12 42.67
CA CYS A 95 -1.68 45.48 42.05
C CYS A 95 -1.83 46.97 41.74
N GLN A 96 -1.02 47.84 42.33
CA GLN A 96 -0.88 49.24 41.91
C GLN A 96 -0.20 49.40 40.55
N LYS A 97 0.61 48.41 40.13
CA LYS A 97 1.36 48.43 38.87
C LYS A 97 0.73 47.58 37.78
N VAL A 98 0.05 46.48 38.13
CA VAL A 98 -0.57 45.55 37.18
C VAL A 98 -2.02 45.25 37.52
N ASN A 99 -2.82 44.87 36.53
CA ASN A 99 -4.23 44.50 36.74
C ASN A 99 -4.36 43.09 37.34
N CYS A 100 -4.16 42.97 38.66
CA CYS A 100 -4.27 41.71 39.39
C CYS A 100 -5.63 41.02 39.21
N LYS A 101 -6.73 41.79 39.17
CA LYS A 101 -8.08 41.24 38.99
C LYS A 101 -8.21 40.52 37.65
N LEU A 102 -7.67 41.12 36.58
CA LEU A 102 -7.60 40.48 35.26
C LEU A 102 -6.75 39.21 35.32
N ILE A 103 -5.53 39.28 35.85
CA ILE A 103 -4.59 38.14 35.89
C ILE A 103 -5.21 36.95 36.64
N LYS A 104 -5.79 37.18 37.83
CA LYS A 104 -6.47 36.13 38.61
C LYS A 104 -7.72 35.57 37.94
N SER A 105 -8.33 36.30 37.01
CA SER A 105 -9.53 35.86 36.29
C SER A 105 -9.23 34.97 35.07
N ILE A 106 -7.95 34.86 34.69
CA ILE A 106 -7.49 34.05 33.57
C ILE A 106 -7.48 32.58 33.99
N GLN A 107 -8.18 31.75 33.22
CA GLN A 107 -8.10 30.30 33.34
C GLN A 107 -7.11 29.78 32.32
N HIS A 108 -6.15 29.02 32.80
CA HIS A 108 -5.07 28.47 32.01
C HIS A 108 -5.50 27.17 31.34
N VAL A 109 -5.64 27.20 30.01
CA VAL A 109 -5.85 25.98 29.22
C VAL A 109 -4.56 25.54 28.53
N ASN A 110 -4.38 24.23 28.41
CA ASN A 110 -3.27 23.69 27.64
C ASN A 110 -3.47 23.99 26.15
N ARG A 111 -2.37 24.29 25.46
CA ARG A 111 -2.34 24.33 24.01
C ARG A 111 -2.75 22.94 23.46
N PRO A 112 -3.59 22.84 22.42
CA PRO A 112 -4.12 21.56 21.93
C PRO A 112 -3.08 20.74 21.13
N THR A 113 -1.95 20.43 21.76
CA THR A 113 -0.86 19.63 21.17
C THR A 113 -1.21 18.15 20.98
N HIS A 114 -2.32 17.69 21.58
CA HIS A 114 -2.88 16.35 21.34
C HIS A 114 -3.58 16.22 19.99
N VAL A 115 -4.01 17.35 19.39
CA VAL A 115 -4.65 17.37 18.07
C VAL A 115 -3.60 17.34 16.98
N ASN A 116 -2.53 18.12 17.14
CA ASN A 116 -1.39 18.12 16.25
C ASN A 116 -0.12 18.44 17.06
N SER A 117 0.91 17.60 16.91
CA SER A 117 2.19 17.79 17.59
C SER A 117 2.89 19.09 17.17
N ASP A 118 2.67 19.53 15.92
CA ASP A 118 3.13 20.82 15.41
C ASP A 118 1.99 21.85 15.48
N TYR A 119 1.76 22.36 16.69
CA TYR A 119 0.72 23.37 16.91
C TYR A 119 0.97 24.66 16.13
N ASP A 120 2.22 25.06 15.90
CA ASP A 120 2.51 26.34 15.25
C ASP A 120 2.12 26.27 13.76
N SER A 121 2.43 25.17 13.08
CA SER A 121 1.94 24.90 11.71
C SER A 121 0.42 24.77 11.66
N TYR A 122 -0.17 23.99 12.59
CA TYR A 122 -1.62 23.86 12.69
C TYR A 122 -2.32 25.22 12.89
N SER A 123 -1.80 26.05 13.79
CA SER A 123 -2.34 27.38 14.11
C SER A 123 -2.19 28.35 12.93
N ALA A 124 -1.12 28.26 12.14
CA ALA A 124 -0.97 29.02 10.92
C ALA A 124 -2.04 28.63 9.89
N ILE A 125 -2.19 27.33 9.62
CA ILE A 125 -3.20 26.78 8.69
C ILE A 125 -4.60 27.17 9.14
N PHE A 126 -4.95 26.92 10.40
CA PHE A 126 -6.25 27.27 10.99
C PHE A 126 -6.56 28.75 10.79
N ARG A 127 -5.62 29.65 11.13
CA ARG A 127 -5.84 31.10 10.96
C ARG A 127 -6.00 31.49 9.50
N THR A 128 -5.23 30.91 8.59
CA THR A 128 -5.36 31.16 7.15
C THR A 128 -6.77 30.81 6.66
N HIS A 129 -7.27 29.62 7.00
CA HIS A 129 -8.62 29.21 6.61
C HIS A 129 -9.71 30.10 7.25
N ILE A 130 -9.53 30.54 8.49
CA ILE A 130 -10.46 31.50 9.12
C ILE A 130 -10.40 32.87 8.41
N PHE A 131 -9.23 33.33 7.99
CA PHE A 131 -9.12 34.58 7.22
C PHE A 131 -9.74 34.46 5.83
N ASP A 132 -9.64 33.30 5.17
CA ASP A 132 -10.33 33.05 3.91
C ASP A 132 -11.85 33.11 4.06
N PHE A 133 -12.39 32.75 5.22
CA PHE A 133 -13.81 32.93 5.54
C PHE A 133 -14.17 34.39 5.85
N LEU A 134 -13.38 35.05 6.71
CA LEU A 134 -13.70 36.40 7.19
C LEU A 134 -13.51 37.48 6.12
N TYR A 135 -12.54 37.31 5.23
CA TYR A 135 -12.11 38.32 4.27
C TYR A 135 -12.09 37.82 2.82
N GLY A 136 -12.19 36.51 2.60
CA GLY A 136 -12.26 35.90 1.28
C GLY A 136 -13.70 35.51 0.88
N ASN A 137 -13.79 34.60 -0.08
CA ASN A 137 -15.05 34.15 -0.66
C ASN A 137 -15.46 32.74 -0.21
N LYS A 138 -14.72 32.10 0.70
CA LYS A 138 -15.05 30.75 1.15
C LYS A 138 -16.23 30.77 2.11
N THR A 139 -17.09 29.76 2.01
CA THR A 139 -18.20 29.57 2.94
C THR A 139 -17.73 28.99 4.28
N ALA A 140 -18.52 29.18 5.33
CA ALA A 140 -18.22 28.59 6.64
C ALA A 140 -18.14 27.05 6.60
N VAL A 141 -18.95 26.40 5.76
CA VAL A 141 -18.99 24.94 5.63
C VAL A 141 -17.71 24.42 4.98
N GLU A 142 -17.26 25.04 3.90
CA GLU A 142 -16.01 24.67 3.22
C GLU A 142 -14.80 24.81 4.14
N VAL A 143 -14.68 25.96 4.79
CA VAL A 143 -13.58 26.25 5.73
C VAL A 143 -13.59 25.29 6.92
N LEU A 144 -14.77 24.94 7.43
CA LEU A 144 -14.89 23.98 8.52
C LEU A 144 -14.46 22.57 8.09
N ASN A 145 -14.81 22.14 6.88
CA ASN A 145 -14.38 20.84 6.34
C ASN A 145 -12.87 20.80 6.17
N GLU A 146 -12.27 21.83 5.58
CA GLU A 146 -10.81 21.92 5.41
C GLU A 146 -10.08 21.87 6.76
N ILE A 147 -10.55 22.63 7.75
CA ILE A 147 -10.00 22.60 9.12
C ILE A 147 -10.17 21.21 9.74
N ASN A 148 -11.33 20.58 9.56
CA ASN A 148 -11.61 19.25 10.10
C ASN A 148 -10.69 18.20 9.48
N ASP A 149 -10.47 18.24 8.17
CA ASP A 149 -9.60 17.31 7.45
C ASP A 149 -8.16 17.34 7.97
N TYR A 150 -7.65 18.51 8.37
CA TYR A 150 -6.33 18.64 9.01
C TYR A 150 -6.24 18.01 10.40
N THR A 151 -7.37 17.85 11.10
CA THR A 151 -7.41 17.30 12.48
C THR A 151 -7.91 15.86 12.53
N ARG A 152 -8.55 15.39 11.46
CA ARG A 152 -9.19 14.08 11.41
C ARG A 152 -8.14 13.01 11.14
N ILE A 153 -8.17 11.96 11.94
CA ILE A 153 -7.42 10.74 11.67
C ILE A 153 -8.23 9.92 10.67
N TYR A 154 -7.74 9.81 9.44
CA TYR A 154 -8.33 8.92 8.44
C TYR A 154 -7.80 7.50 8.64
N ASN A 155 -8.73 6.55 8.80
CA ASN A 155 -8.40 5.13 8.81
C ASN A 155 -8.73 4.54 7.43
N VAL A 156 -7.83 3.73 6.89
CA VAL A 156 -8.12 2.94 5.69
C VAL A 156 -8.94 1.74 6.13
N SER A 157 -10.21 1.75 5.76
CA SER A 157 -11.17 0.71 6.09
C SER A 157 -11.21 -0.37 5.01
N LEU A 158 -11.34 -1.63 5.43
CA LEU A 158 -11.54 -2.79 4.54
C LEU A 158 -12.98 -2.89 4.03
N ASN A 159 -13.88 -2.04 4.53
CA ASN A 159 -15.27 -2.05 4.11
C ASN A 159 -15.41 -1.39 2.73
N THR A 160 -16.10 -2.07 1.82
CA THR A 160 -16.18 -1.70 0.38
C THR A 160 -16.89 -0.39 0.13
N ASP A 161 -17.67 0.07 1.10
CA ASP A 161 -18.44 1.31 1.00
C ASP A 161 -17.58 2.56 1.24
N GLU A 162 -16.39 2.40 1.83
CA GLU A 162 -15.55 3.51 2.25
C GLU A 162 -14.32 3.71 1.36
N THR A 163 -13.65 2.64 0.88
CA THR A 163 -12.52 2.78 -0.06
C THR A 163 -12.37 1.61 -1.05
N TYR A 164 -12.36 1.90 -2.36
CA TYR A 164 -12.10 0.89 -3.39
C TYR A 164 -10.65 0.38 -3.38
N TYR A 165 -9.70 1.17 -2.88
CA TYR A 165 -8.30 0.81 -2.75
C TYR A 165 -8.06 -0.34 -1.76
N GLY A 166 -8.83 -0.42 -0.68
CA GLY A 166 -8.75 -1.52 0.29
C GLY A 166 -9.07 -2.89 -0.33
N LEU A 167 -10.05 -2.91 -1.25
CA LEU A 167 -10.40 -4.10 -2.02
C LEU A 167 -9.25 -4.51 -2.96
N ILE A 168 -8.66 -3.57 -3.69
CA ILE A 168 -7.56 -3.86 -4.65
C ILE A 168 -6.31 -4.38 -3.95
N ILE A 169 -5.93 -3.78 -2.83
CA ILE A 169 -4.78 -4.23 -2.02
C ILE A 169 -5.05 -5.65 -1.49
N THR A 170 -6.26 -5.91 -1.01
CA THR A 170 -6.68 -7.24 -0.57
C THR A 170 -6.70 -8.25 -1.72
N ILE A 171 -7.15 -7.85 -2.91
CA ILE A 171 -7.17 -8.69 -4.12
C ILE A 171 -5.78 -9.17 -4.50
N ILE A 172 -4.84 -8.23 -4.57
CA ILE A 172 -3.43 -8.49 -4.87
C ILE A 172 -2.82 -9.38 -3.78
N LEU A 173 -3.23 -9.17 -2.52
CA LEU A 173 -2.82 -9.96 -1.36
C LEU A 173 -3.44 -11.37 -1.26
N TYR A 174 -4.38 -11.78 -2.11
CA TYR A 174 -4.87 -13.18 -2.07
C TYR A 174 -4.22 -14.06 -3.13
N PHE A 175 -3.91 -13.52 -4.30
CA PHE A 175 -3.38 -14.31 -5.41
C PHE A 175 -1.92 -14.75 -5.20
N TRP A 176 -1.12 -13.99 -4.44
CA TRP A 176 0.22 -14.45 -4.06
C TRP A 176 0.22 -15.63 -3.10
N ILE A 177 -0.71 -15.67 -2.15
CA ILE A 177 -0.87 -16.80 -1.23
C ILE A 177 -1.21 -18.06 -2.02
N VAL A 178 -2.10 -17.95 -3.03
CA VAL A 178 -2.47 -19.07 -3.92
C VAL A 178 -1.25 -19.60 -4.67
N SER A 179 -0.41 -18.72 -5.23
CA SER A 179 0.78 -19.16 -5.95
C SER A 179 1.85 -19.77 -5.03
N ILE A 180 2.03 -19.25 -3.81
CA ILE A 180 2.91 -19.88 -2.81
C ILE A 180 2.41 -21.27 -2.45
N PHE A 181 1.10 -21.41 -2.24
CA PHE A 181 0.48 -22.71 -1.97
C PHE A 181 0.67 -23.68 -3.15
N GLY A 182 0.59 -23.19 -4.39
CA GLY A 182 0.95 -23.96 -5.59
C GLY A 182 2.38 -24.51 -5.55
N SER A 183 3.37 -23.66 -5.22
CA SER A 183 4.76 -24.11 -5.05
C SER A 183 4.93 -25.12 -3.92
N MET A 184 4.20 -24.97 -2.80
CA MET A 184 4.22 -25.96 -1.70
C MET A 184 3.65 -27.31 -2.14
N LEU A 185 2.61 -27.33 -2.96
CA LEU A 185 2.06 -28.58 -3.52
C LEU A 185 3.05 -29.27 -4.46
N ILE A 186 3.78 -28.52 -5.28
CA ILE A 186 4.83 -29.06 -6.17
C ILE A 186 5.92 -29.74 -5.33
N LEU A 187 6.42 -29.08 -4.27
CA LEU A 187 7.40 -29.69 -3.35
C LEU A 187 6.83 -30.93 -2.68
N SER A 188 5.56 -30.88 -2.27
CA SER A 188 4.91 -32.00 -1.59
C SER A 188 4.78 -33.24 -2.48
N ALA A 189 4.74 -33.06 -3.81
CA ALA A 189 4.74 -34.17 -4.76
C ALA A 189 6.05 -34.99 -4.73
N GLY A 190 7.19 -34.36 -4.42
CA GLY A 190 8.49 -35.05 -4.27
C GLY A 190 8.50 -36.06 -3.12
N PHE A 191 7.93 -35.67 -1.97
CA PHE A 191 7.86 -36.54 -0.78
C PHE A 191 7.05 -37.82 -0.99
N LEU A 192 6.18 -37.89 -2.01
CA LEU A 192 5.38 -39.09 -2.29
C LEU A 192 6.21 -40.26 -2.83
N GLU A 193 7.45 -40.03 -3.25
CA GLU A 193 8.38 -41.10 -3.64
C GLU A 193 8.99 -41.83 -2.44
N LEU A 194 8.87 -41.27 -1.23
CA LEU A 194 9.45 -41.88 -0.04
C LEU A 194 8.69 -43.14 0.42
N GLY A 195 9.46 -44.16 0.77
CA GLY A 195 8.95 -45.45 1.25
C GLY A 195 8.39 -46.35 0.15
N LYS A 196 7.44 -47.21 0.49
CA LYS A 196 6.81 -48.12 -0.49
C LYS A 196 6.00 -47.31 -1.50
N ILE A 197 6.24 -47.56 -2.79
CA ILE A 197 5.51 -46.95 -3.89
C ILE A 197 4.20 -47.72 -4.08
N THR A 198 3.11 -46.97 -4.22
CA THR A 198 1.76 -47.52 -4.40
C THR A 198 1.10 -46.79 -5.55
N GLU A 199 0.14 -47.43 -6.20
CA GLU A 199 -0.63 -46.85 -7.31
C GLU A 199 -1.28 -45.52 -6.91
N THR A 200 -1.78 -45.42 -5.67
CA THR A 200 -2.37 -44.20 -5.12
C THR A 200 -1.34 -43.09 -4.94
N LYS A 201 -0.12 -43.40 -4.49
CA LYS A 201 0.97 -42.40 -4.38
C LYS A 201 1.36 -41.88 -5.75
N CYS A 202 1.46 -42.74 -6.77
CA CYS A 202 1.74 -42.32 -8.14
C CYS A 202 0.65 -41.37 -8.68
N GLN A 203 -0.62 -41.67 -8.41
CA GLN A 203 -1.76 -40.82 -8.78
C GLN A 203 -1.75 -39.45 -8.09
N ILE A 204 -1.60 -39.44 -6.76
CA ILE A 204 -1.57 -38.21 -5.97
C ILE A 204 -0.36 -37.35 -6.38
N LYS A 205 0.80 -37.97 -6.65
CA LYS A 205 2.00 -37.26 -7.10
C LYS A 205 1.75 -36.45 -8.36
N TRP A 206 1.21 -37.07 -9.42
CA TRP A 206 0.91 -36.36 -10.67
C TRP A 206 -0.14 -35.27 -10.46
N THR A 207 -1.17 -35.57 -9.67
CA THR A 207 -2.25 -34.62 -9.34
C THR A 207 -1.72 -33.39 -8.60
N MET A 208 -0.89 -33.57 -7.57
CA MET A 208 -0.30 -32.49 -6.79
C MET A 208 0.63 -31.63 -7.65
N PHE A 209 1.45 -32.25 -8.51
CA PHE A 209 2.31 -31.55 -9.44
C PHE A 209 1.50 -30.70 -10.43
N SER A 210 0.49 -31.30 -11.09
CA SER A 210 -0.33 -30.61 -12.09
C SER A 210 -1.15 -29.47 -11.49
N LEU A 211 -1.83 -29.71 -10.37
CA LEU A 211 -2.60 -28.69 -9.65
C LEU A 211 -1.69 -27.60 -9.09
N GLY A 212 -0.52 -27.96 -8.57
CA GLY A 212 0.48 -27.02 -8.09
C GLY A 212 0.94 -26.05 -9.18
N LEU A 213 1.25 -26.55 -10.38
CA LEU A 213 1.57 -25.71 -11.55
C LEU A 213 0.44 -24.73 -11.89
N THR A 214 -0.82 -25.17 -11.85
CA THR A 214 -1.98 -24.31 -12.12
C THR A 214 -2.14 -23.20 -11.10
N LEU A 215 -2.05 -23.52 -9.82
CA LEU A 215 -2.18 -22.53 -8.75
C LEU A 215 -1.00 -21.55 -8.75
N SER A 216 0.18 -21.96 -9.20
CA SER A 216 1.32 -21.07 -9.39
C SER A 216 1.17 -20.13 -10.59
N LEU A 217 0.77 -20.66 -11.76
CA LEU A 217 0.78 -19.91 -13.02
C LEU A 217 -0.51 -19.11 -13.28
N ILE A 218 -1.70 -19.65 -13.02
CA ILE A 218 -2.97 -18.98 -13.39
C ILE A 218 -3.18 -17.61 -12.73
N PRO A 219 -2.79 -17.37 -11.46
CA PRO A 219 -2.85 -16.03 -10.88
C PRO A 219 -2.02 -15.00 -11.64
N VAL A 220 -0.90 -15.42 -12.25
CA VAL A 220 -0.08 -14.54 -13.08
C VAL A 220 -0.73 -14.31 -14.44
N LEU A 221 -1.36 -15.33 -15.03
CA LEU A 221 -2.10 -15.21 -16.29
C LEU A 221 -3.24 -14.20 -16.16
N TYR A 222 -3.96 -14.28 -15.03
CA TYR A 222 -4.98 -13.32 -14.67
C TYR A 222 -4.44 -11.88 -14.69
N LYS A 223 -3.26 -11.65 -14.08
CA LYS A 223 -2.66 -10.31 -14.03
C LYS A 223 -2.35 -9.77 -15.42
N LEU A 224 -1.83 -10.58 -16.33
CA LEU A 224 -1.59 -10.17 -17.72
C LEU A 224 -2.92 -9.85 -18.42
N LEU A 225 -3.90 -10.76 -18.35
CA LEU A 225 -5.19 -10.57 -19.01
C LEU A 225 -5.95 -9.32 -18.56
N VAL A 226 -5.85 -8.94 -17.28
CA VAL A 226 -6.49 -7.72 -16.75
C VAL A 226 -5.73 -6.46 -17.16
N ASN A 227 -4.41 -6.52 -17.30
CA ASN A 227 -3.57 -5.39 -17.73
C ASN A 227 -3.44 -5.25 -19.24
N PHE A 228 -4.26 -6.00 -20.00
CA PHE A 228 -4.26 -5.94 -21.45
C PHE A 228 -4.45 -4.49 -21.94
N PRO A 229 -3.70 -4.00 -22.96
CA PRO A 229 -3.68 -2.59 -23.33
C PRO A 229 -5.04 -1.99 -23.75
N GLU A 230 -5.92 -2.81 -24.33
CA GLU A 230 -7.26 -2.40 -24.76
C GLU A 230 -8.32 -2.94 -23.80
N THR A 231 -9.21 -2.06 -23.35
CA THR A 231 -10.38 -2.46 -22.56
C THR A 231 -11.28 -3.34 -23.42
N ASN A 232 -11.32 -4.63 -23.12
CA ASN A 232 -12.15 -5.61 -23.81
C ASN A 232 -13.12 -6.27 -22.81
N LYS A 233 -14.25 -6.79 -23.32
CA LYS A 233 -15.28 -7.39 -22.45
C LYS A 233 -14.74 -8.53 -21.59
N TYR A 234 -13.73 -9.25 -22.07
CA TYR A 234 -13.16 -10.40 -21.38
C TYR A 234 -12.27 -9.94 -20.22
N SER A 235 -11.38 -8.98 -20.41
CA SER A 235 -10.57 -8.39 -19.34
C SER A 235 -11.45 -7.76 -18.26
N ILE A 236 -12.53 -7.07 -18.63
CA ILE A 236 -13.52 -6.54 -17.67
C ILE A 236 -14.21 -7.67 -16.90
N TRP A 237 -14.68 -8.71 -17.59
CA TRP A 237 -15.31 -9.87 -16.96
C TRP A 237 -14.36 -10.59 -16.01
N ILE A 238 -13.11 -10.84 -16.44
CA ILE A 238 -12.06 -11.49 -15.66
C ILE A 238 -11.78 -10.66 -14.40
N SER A 239 -11.58 -9.35 -14.55
CA SER A 239 -11.36 -8.43 -13.43
C SER A 239 -12.46 -8.52 -12.37
N ASN A 240 -13.73 -8.58 -12.81
CA ASN A 240 -14.88 -8.70 -11.91
C ASN A 240 -15.07 -10.11 -11.32
N ASN A 241 -14.60 -11.15 -12.01
CA ASN A 241 -14.87 -12.57 -11.68
C ASN A 241 -13.59 -13.38 -11.44
N ARG A 242 -12.58 -12.77 -10.81
CA ARG A 242 -11.23 -13.34 -10.62
C ARG A 242 -11.18 -14.78 -10.06
N TYR A 243 -12.02 -15.12 -9.09
CA TYR A 243 -12.04 -16.45 -8.48
C TYR A 243 -12.75 -17.48 -9.35
N ILE A 244 -13.75 -17.06 -10.12
CA ILE A 244 -14.42 -17.92 -11.10
C ILE A 244 -13.41 -18.24 -12.22
N PHE A 245 -12.65 -17.25 -12.68
CA PHE A 245 -11.57 -17.46 -13.64
C PHE A 245 -10.57 -18.51 -13.17
N LEU A 246 -10.00 -18.36 -11.96
CA LEU A 246 -9.11 -19.37 -11.37
C LEU A 246 -9.80 -20.74 -11.22
N GLY A 247 -11.04 -20.73 -10.72
CA GLY A 247 -11.84 -21.92 -10.48
C GLY A 247 -12.08 -22.77 -11.72
N ILE A 248 -12.20 -22.16 -12.91
CA ILE A 248 -12.35 -22.89 -14.18
C ILE A 248 -11.11 -23.76 -14.46
N PHE A 249 -9.90 -23.22 -14.30
CA PHE A 249 -8.66 -23.98 -14.54
C PHE A 249 -8.45 -25.08 -13.50
N VAL A 250 -8.73 -24.78 -12.24
CA VAL A 250 -8.69 -25.79 -11.16
C VAL A 250 -9.71 -26.90 -11.42
N LEU A 251 -10.92 -26.56 -11.86
CA LEU A 251 -11.95 -27.54 -12.19
C LEU A 251 -11.50 -28.48 -13.32
N VAL A 252 -10.86 -27.95 -14.36
CA VAL A 252 -10.31 -28.77 -15.45
C VAL A 252 -9.29 -29.78 -14.91
N ASP A 253 -8.37 -29.37 -14.03
CA ASP A 253 -7.39 -30.29 -13.43
C ASP A 253 -8.03 -31.33 -12.50
N LEU A 254 -9.05 -30.94 -11.74
CA LEU A 254 -9.78 -31.88 -10.89
C LEU A 254 -10.52 -32.92 -11.74
N LEU A 255 -11.13 -32.51 -12.86
CA LEU A 255 -11.79 -33.43 -13.78
C LEU A 255 -10.80 -34.41 -14.42
N THR A 256 -9.64 -33.95 -14.88
CA THR A 256 -8.60 -34.85 -15.44
C THR A 256 -8.04 -35.79 -14.37
N SER A 257 -7.92 -35.33 -13.12
CA SER A 257 -7.51 -36.14 -11.99
C SER A 257 -8.55 -37.23 -11.66
N VAL A 258 -9.84 -36.89 -11.65
CA VAL A 258 -10.93 -37.86 -11.43
C VAL A 258 -10.95 -38.93 -12.53
N ILE A 259 -10.76 -38.56 -13.79
CA ILE A 259 -10.66 -39.54 -14.89
C ILE A 259 -9.46 -40.49 -14.66
N SER A 260 -8.35 -39.95 -14.15
CA SER A 260 -7.13 -40.73 -13.87
C SER A 260 -7.31 -41.71 -12.70
N ILE A 261 -8.25 -41.47 -11.77
CA ILE A 261 -8.54 -42.41 -10.67
C ILE A 261 -9.17 -43.71 -11.19
N PHE A 262 -9.97 -43.67 -12.25
CA PHE A 262 -10.61 -44.86 -12.82
C PHE A 262 -9.62 -45.80 -13.54
N GLN A 263 -8.43 -45.30 -13.89
CA GLN A 263 -7.36 -46.06 -14.53
C GLN A 263 -6.04 -45.72 -13.84
N PRO A 264 -5.75 -46.35 -12.68
CA PRO A 264 -4.62 -45.97 -11.84
C PRO A 264 -3.26 -46.17 -12.54
N TYR A 265 -2.23 -45.42 -12.09
CA TYR A 265 -0.85 -45.66 -12.53
C TYR A 265 -0.42 -47.04 -12.05
N GLY A 266 0.25 -47.79 -12.92
CA GLY A 266 0.84 -49.08 -12.54
C GLY A 266 2.13 -48.88 -11.74
N VAL A 267 2.45 -49.87 -10.90
CA VAL A 267 3.76 -49.98 -10.26
C VAL A 267 4.51 -51.13 -10.91
N THR A 268 5.65 -50.83 -11.53
CA THR A 268 6.51 -51.85 -12.14
C THR A 268 7.78 -52.05 -11.33
N LYS A 269 8.20 -53.31 -11.21
CA LYS A 269 9.46 -53.69 -10.57
C LYS A 269 10.56 -53.66 -11.62
N VAL A 270 11.64 -52.95 -11.32
CA VAL A 270 12.86 -52.97 -12.11
C VAL A 270 13.82 -53.92 -11.42
N ASP A 271 14.02 -55.09 -12.02
CA ASP A 271 14.94 -56.10 -11.53
C ASP A 271 16.34 -55.85 -12.11
N GLY A 272 17.32 -55.64 -11.21
CA GLY A 272 18.70 -55.38 -11.57
C GLY A 272 19.57 -56.62 -11.42
N LEU A 273 20.34 -56.98 -12.46
CA LEU A 273 21.37 -58.05 -12.35
C LEU A 273 22.52 -57.64 -11.42
N THR A 274 22.82 -56.34 -11.34
CA THR A 274 23.89 -55.76 -10.51
C THR A 274 23.40 -54.67 -9.56
N SER A 275 22.18 -54.15 -9.74
CA SER A 275 21.57 -53.13 -8.90
C SER A 275 20.44 -53.70 -8.04
N LYS A 276 20.10 -53.01 -6.94
CA LYS A 276 19.00 -53.42 -6.07
C LYS A 276 17.67 -53.28 -6.82
N ASN A 277 16.78 -54.26 -6.67
CA ASN A 277 15.45 -54.19 -7.25
C ASN A 277 14.65 -53.04 -6.61
N PHE A 278 13.93 -52.28 -7.42
CA PHE A 278 13.11 -51.16 -6.96
C PHE A 278 11.81 -51.05 -7.74
N GLU A 279 10.86 -50.31 -7.18
CA GLU A 279 9.55 -50.05 -7.78
C GLU A 279 9.56 -48.66 -8.42
N LYS A 280 8.86 -48.50 -9.55
CA LYS A 280 8.65 -47.20 -10.20
C LYS A 280 7.20 -47.05 -10.68
N CYS A 281 6.75 -45.81 -10.78
CA CYS A 281 5.46 -45.50 -11.40
C CYS A 281 5.55 -45.63 -12.92
N GLU A 282 4.65 -46.39 -13.53
CA GLU A 282 4.59 -46.58 -14.98
C GLU A 282 3.16 -46.43 -15.50
N ILE A 283 3.02 -45.89 -16.71
CA ILE A 283 1.73 -45.68 -17.35
C ILE A 283 1.44 -46.84 -18.29
N ASN A 284 0.62 -47.78 -17.80
CA ASN A 284 0.33 -49.00 -18.54
C ASN A 284 -0.88 -48.86 -19.46
N SER A 285 -1.91 -48.10 -19.05
CA SER A 285 -3.16 -48.00 -19.82
C SER A 285 -3.09 -46.94 -20.93
N THR A 286 -3.63 -47.27 -22.11
CA THR A 286 -3.72 -46.34 -23.25
C THR A 286 -4.56 -45.11 -22.91
N ILE A 287 -5.64 -45.30 -22.15
CA ILE A 287 -6.52 -44.21 -21.71
C ILE A 287 -5.74 -43.20 -20.86
N GLN A 288 -4.93 -43.66 -19.90
CA GLN A 288 -4.15 -42.78 -19.05
C GLN A 288 -3.07 -42.03 -19.83
N LYS A 289 -2.43 -42.66 -20.83
CA LYS A 289 -1.51 -41.96 -21.75
C LYS A 289 -2.21 -40.82 -22.48
N ILE A 290 -3.45 -41.06 -22.96
CA ILE A 290 -4.26 -40.02 -23.62
C ILE A 290 -4.60 -38.89 -22.65
N VAL A 291 -5.04 -39.20 -21.42
CA VAL A 291 -5.38 -38.19 -20.41
C VAL A 291 -4.17 -37.35 -20.02
N GLN A 292 -3.01 -37.99 -19.83
CA GLN A 292 -1.77 -37.28 -19.54
C GLN A 292 -1.36 -36.38 -20.71
N PHE A 293 -1.45 -36.87 -21.95
CA PHE A 293 -1.17 -36.09 -23.14
C PHE A 293 -2.09 -34.87 -23.28
N ILE A 294 -3.39 -35.03 -23.03
CA ILE A 294 -4.36 -33.92 -23.02
C ILE A 294 -3.99 -32.90 -21.94
N THR A 295 -3.67 -33.37 -20.73
CA THR A 295 -3.29 -32.50 -19.60
C THR A 295 -2.03 -31.69 -19.92
N ILE A 296 -0.98 -32.34 -20.44
CA ILE A 296 0.27 -31.68 -20.84
C ILE A 296 -0.01 -30.67 -21.96
N SER A 297 -0.75 -31.07 -22.99
CA SER A 297 -1.09 -30.19 -24.13
C SER A 297 -1.86 -28.94 -23.68
N PHE A 298 -2.81 -29.10 -22.76
CA PHE A 298 -3.55 -27.99 -22.18
C PHE A 298 -2.63 -27.00 -21.44
N LYS A 299 -1.66 -27.49 -20.66
CA LYS A 299 -0.65 -26.63 -20.02
C LYS A 299 0.25 -25.94 -21.04
N THR A 300 0.69 -26.64 -22.08
CA THR A 300 1.48 -26.04 -23.17
C THR A 300 0.72 -24.92 -23.87
N ILE A 301 -0.59 -25.08 -24.12
CA ILE A 301 -1.43 -24.02 -24.70
C ILE A 301 -1.48 -22.80 -23.78
N ILE A 302 -1.64 -23.00 -22.46
CA ILE A 302 -1.60 -21.91 -21.47
C ILE A 302 -0.27 -21.16 -21.54
N LEU A 303 0.86 -21.87 -21.60
CA LEU A 303 2.20 -21.26 -21.72
C LEU A 303 2.37 -20.47 -23.02
N ILE A 304 1.80 -20.94 -24.14
CA ILE A 304 1.82 -20.21 -25.42
C ILE A 304 1.01 -18.91 -25.30
N VAL A 305 -0.18 -18.95 -24.68
CA VAL A 305 -0.99 -17.75 -24.43
C VAL A 305 -0.25 -16.76 -23.55
N PHE A 306 0.45 -17.25 -22.53
CA PHE A 306 1.33 -16.44 -21.68
C PHE A 306 2.40 -15.70 -22.48
N LEU A 307 3.17 -16.41 -23.30
CA LEU A 307 4.22 -15.82 -24.12
C LEU A 307 3.66 -14.78 -25.09
N PHE A 308 2.47 -15.03 -25.65
CA PHE A 308 1.78 -14.08 -26.50
C PHE A 308 1.38 -12.79 -25.77
N LEU A 309 0.81 -12.90 -24.56
CA LEU A 309 0.43 -11.74 -23.75
C LEU A 309 1.66 -10.92 -23.31
N ILE A 310 2.73 -11.61 -22.90
CA ILE A 310 4.00 -10.97 -22.56
C ILE A 310 4.57 -10.22 -23.76
N PHE A 311 4.54 -10.83 -24.94
CA PHE A 311 4.99 -10.16 -26.16
C PHE A 311 4.20 -8.86 -26.38
N ILE A 312 2.87 -8.89 -26.25
CA ILE A 312 2.03 -7.68 -26.40
C ILE A 312 2.40 -6.62 -25.36
N GLU A 313 2.62 -7.00 -24.11
CA GLU A 313 2.81 -6.05 -23.01
C GLU A 313 4.28 -5.64 -22.77
N TRP A 314 5.22 -6.16 -23.55
CA TRP A 314 6.67 -6.03 -23.34
C TRP A 314 7.16 -4.60 -23.09
N ASN A 315 6.58 -3.61 -23.79
CA ASN A 315 7.01 -2.22 -23.73
C ASN A 315 6.27 -1.38 -22.66
N ASN A 316 5.40 -1.98 -21.85
CA ASN A 316 4.69 -1.24 -20.81
C ASN A 316 5.63 -0.93 -19.62
N LYS A 317 5.97 0.35 -19.45
CA LYS A 317 6.91 0.82 -18.41
C LYS A 317 6.49 0.42 -16.99
N THR A 318 5.19 0.44 -16.70
CA THR A 318 4.65 0.17 -15.37
C THR A 318 4.90 -1.27 -14.92
N ILE A 319 4.89 -2.23 -15.86
CA ILE A 319 4.99 -3.67 -15.58
C ILE A 319 6.21 -4.33 -16.23
N SER A 320 7.09 -3.55 -16.86
CA SER A 320 8.23 -4.08 -17.64
C SER A 320 9.16 -5.00 -16.83
N ASN A 321 9.45 -4.65 -15.58
CA ASN A 321 10.27 -5.48 -14.71
C ASN A 321 9.54 -6.80 -14.37
N ASP A 322 8.25 -6.73 -14.02
CA ASP A 322 7.42 -7.91 -13.76
C ASP A 322 7.40 -8.86 -14.97
N ILE A 323 7.23 -8.31 -16.18
CA ILE A 323 7.20 -9.07 -17.43
C ILE A 323 8.53 -9.77 -17.70
N ARG A 324 9.66 -9.06 -17.57
CA ARG A 324 10.99 -9.63 -17.84
C ARG A 324 11.32 -10.80 -16.93
N VAL A 325 10.99 -10.67 -15.64
CA VAL A 325 11.22 -11.76 -14.67
C VAL A 325 10.27 -12.94 -14.93
N LEU A 326 9.02 -12.65 -15.29
CA LEU A 326 8.03 -13.67 -15.63
C LEU A 326 8.43 -14.51 -16.86
N VAL A 327 9.06 -13.90 -17.85
CA VAL A 327 9.62 -14.60 -19.01
C VAL A 327 10.65 -15.64 -18.58
N GLY A 328 11.52 -15.26 -17.63
CA GLY A 328 12.45 -16.20 -16.99
C GLY A 328 11.75 -17.39 -16.34
N ALA A 329 10.65 -17.13 -15.62
CA ALA A 329 9.84 -18.18 -15.00
C ALA A 329 9.26 -19.17 -16.03
N ILE A 330 8.73 -18.64 -17.13
CA ILE A 330 8.11 -19.46 -18.19
C ILE A 330 9.15 -20.30 -18.91
N TYR A 331 10.30 -19.72 -19.26
CA TYR A 331 11.38 -20.50 -19.86
C TYR A 331 11.87 -21.59 -18.93
N PHE A 332 12.05 -21.27 -17.64
CA PHE A 332 12.46 -22.26 -16.66
C PHE A 332 11.42 -23.39 -16.52
N SER A 333 10.14 -23.05 -16.47
CA SER A 333 9.04 -24.03 -16.44
C SER A 333 9.08 -24.95 -17.66
N PHE A 334 9.27 -24.40 -18.86
CA PHE A 334 9.42 -25.19 -20.08
C PHE A 334 10.63 -26.13 -20.03
N PHE A 335 11.78 -25.66 -19.53
CA PHE A 335 12.97 -26.50 -19.38
C PHE A 335 12.75 -27.63 -18.37
N VAL A 336 12.06 -27.37 -17.26
CA VAL A 336 11.68 -28.39 -16.27
C VAL A 336 10.78 -29.44 -16.90
N ASP A 337 9.72 -29.03 -17.62
CA ASP A 337 8.80 -29.96 -18.28
C ASP A 337 9.54 -30.83 -19.31
N LEU A 338 10.43 -30.23 -20.11
CA LEU A 338 11.28 -30.95 -21.05
C LEU A 338 12.18 -31.96 -20.34
N PHE A 339 12.77 -31.57 -19.21
CA PHE A 339 13.65 -32.44 -18.44
C PHE A 339 12.87 -33.61 -17.81
N ILE A 340 11.64 -33.40 -17.32
CA ILE A 340 10.76 -34.48 -16.86
C ILE A 340 10.51 -35.49 -17.99
N ILE A 341 10.21 -35.01 -19.21
CA ILE A 341 9.97 -35.88 -20.38
C ILE A 341 11.23 -36.69 -20.70
N ILE A 342 12.40 -36.05 -20.72
CA ILE A 342 13.69 -36.71 -20.98
C ILE A 342 13.97 -37.76 -19.88
N SER A 343 13.87 -37.39 -18.61
CA SER A 343 14.09 -38.30 -17.47
C SER A 343 13.14 -39.49 -17.49
N SER A 344 11.89 -39.31 -17.92
CA SER A 344 10.93 -40.40 -18.07
C SER A 344 11.25 -41.36 -19.23
N SER A 345 12.00 -40.89 -20.23
CA SER A 345 12.40 -41.67 -21.41
C SER A 345 13.70 -42.46 -21.20
N LEU A 346 14.50 -42.10 -20.19
CA LEU A 346 15.77 -42.76 -19.88
C LEU A 346 15.55 -43.99 -18.98
N THR A 347 16.10 -45.14 -19.39
CA THR A 347 16.12 -46.36 -18.57
C THR A 347 17.26 -46.31 -17.56
N ILE A 348 17.04 -45.66 -16.42
CA ILE A 348 18.02 -45.59 -15.33
C ILE A 348 17.80 -46.78 -14.39
N ASN A 349 18.80 -47.62 -14.24
CA ASN A 349 18.73 -48.86 -13.42
C ASN A 349 19.18 -48.65 -11.96
N ASP A 350 19.29 -47.40 -11.51
CA ASP A 350 19.68 -47.01 -10.15
C ASP A 350 18.56 -46.18 -9.50
N TYR A 351 17.94 -46.74 -8.45
CA TYR A 351 16.84 -46.11 -7.73
C TYR A 351 17.23 -44.80 -7.03
N GLN A 352 18.48 -44.68 -6.54
CA GLN A 352 18.95 -43.46 -5.88
C GLN A 352 19.06 -42.33 -6.90
N ALA A 353 19.61 -42.64 -8.08
CA ALA A 353 19.71 -41.68 -9.16
C ALA A 353 18.33 -41.21 -9.63
N VAL A 354 17.37 -42.12 -9.82
CA VAL A 354 15.99 -41.77 -10.22
C VAL A 354 15.33 -40.84 -9.19
N PHE A 355 15.41 -41.19 -7.90
CA PHE A 355 14.85 -40.38 -6.82
C PHE A 355 15.50 -38.98 -6.74
N ILE A 356 16.83 -38.92 -6.75
CA ILE A 356 17.57 -37.64 -6.68
C ILE A 356 17.23 -36.75 -7.87
N ILE A 357 17.15 -37.32 -9.08
CA ILE A 357 16.79 -36.57 -10.29
C ILE A 357 15.39 -35.98 -10.15
N ASN A 358 14.39 -36.78 -9.76
CA ASN A 358 13.01 -36.29 -9.60
C ASN A 358 12.89 -35.21 -8.52
N GLU A 359 13.57 -35.38 -7.39
CA GLU A 359 13.52 -34.41 -6.29
C GLU A 359 14.19 -33.09 -6.69
N ILE A 360 15.33 -33.14 -7.37
CA ILE A 360 16.00 -31.94 -7.90
C ILE A 360 15.06 -31.20 -8.85
N ILE A 361 14.35 -31.90 -9.74
CA ILE A 361 13.39 -31.30 -10.66
C ILE A 361 12.29 -30.54 -9.90
N PHE A 362 11.66 -31.16 -8.90
CA PHE A 362 10.58 -30.53 -8.15
C PHE A 362 11.06 -29.34 -7.32
N ILE A 363 12.21 -29.46 -6.66
CA ILE A 363 12.83 -28.38 -5.90
C ILE A 363 13.17 -27.20 -6.83
N LEU A 364 13.82 -27.48 -7.97
CA LEU A 364 14.16 -26.47 -8.95
C LEU A 364 12.90 -25.75 -9.48
N ASN A 365 11.84 -26.48 -9.77
CA ASN A 365 10.58 -25.91 -10.24
C ASN A 365 9.90 -25.03 -9.17
N ALA A 366 9.83 -25.50 -7.92
CA ALA A 366 9.19 -24.73 -6.86
C ALA A 366 9.98 -23.47 -6.49
N ILE A 367 11.30 -23.57 -6.38
CA ILE A 367 12.18 -22.44 -6.04
C ILE A 367 12.17 -21.41 -7.17
N SER A 368 12.32 -21.83 -8.42
CA SER A 368 12.29 -20.90 -9.56
C SER A 368 10.95 -20.16 -9.64
N ASN A 369 9.82 -20.87 -9.55
CA ASN A 369 8.50 -20.24 -9.54
C ASN A 369 8.35 -19.24 -8.40
N TYR A 370 8.80 -19.58 -7.19
CA TYR A 370 8.77 -18.65 -6.07
C TYR A 370 9.65 -17.42 -6.32
N VAL A 371 10.90 -17.62 -6.74
CA VAL A 371 11.88 -16.54 -6.96
C VAL A 371 11.44 -15.60 -8.08
N PHE A 372 11.03 -16.14 -9.22
CA PHE A 372 10.65 -15.34 -10.38
C PHE A 372 9.28 -14.68 -10.23
N ILE A 373 8.32 -15.25 -9.50
CA ILE A 373 7.00 -14.63 -9.34
C ILE A 373 6.97 -13.64 -8.17
N TYR A 374 7.65 -13.97 -7.05
CA TYR A 374 7.58 -13.18 -5.82
C TYR A 374 8.92 -12.80 -5.20
N GLY A 375 9.90 -13.70 -5.20
CA GLY A 375 11.19 -13.46 -4.54
C GLY A 375 11.86 -12.17 -5.01
N TYR A 376 11.84 -11.90 -6.32
CA TYR A 376 12.41 -10.65 -6.85
C TYR A 376 11.70 -9.40 -6.34
N LYS A 377 10.40 -9.43 -6.04
CA LYS A 377 9.66 -8.26 -5.52
C LYS A 377 10.09 -7.89 -4.12
N ILE A 378 10.52 -8.89 -3.35
CA ILE A 378 11.07 -8.69 -2.01
C ILE A 378 12.50 -8.18 -2.13
N ILE A 379 13.32 -8.80 -3.00
CA ILE A 379 14.75 -8.50 -3.11
C ILE A 379 15.03 -7.15 -3.80
N LEU A 380 14.25 -6.79 -4.83
CA LEU A 380 14.50 -5.61 -5.66
C LEU A 380 14.50 -4.28 -4.87
N PRO A 381 13.55 -4.01 -3.95
CA PRO A 381 13.60 -2.81 -3.10
C PRO A 381 14.84 -2.74 -2.21
N PHE A 382 15.35 -3.86 -1.69
CA PHE A 382 16.56 -3.84 -0.85
C PHE A 382 17.80 -3.48 -1.67
N ILE A 383 17.90 -3.98 -2.91
CA ILE A 383 19.01 -3.65 -3.81
C ILE A 383 18.93 -2.18 -4.28
N LEU A 384 17.73 -1.70 -4.63
CA LEU A 384 17.56 -0.33 -5.15
C LEU A 384 17.64 0.73 -4.03
N ASN A 385 17.23 0.43 -2.80
CA ASN A 385 17.33 1.37 -1.68
C ASN A 385 18.79 1.69 -1.33
N GLU A 386 19.72 0.74 -1.50
CA GLU A 386 21.15 1.01 -1.33
C GLU A 386 21.66 2.03 -2.36
N GLU A 387 21.19 2.01 -3.60
CA GLU A 387 21.58 2.98 -4.63
C GLU A 387 20.96 4.37 -4.40
N GLU A 388 19.70 4.44 -3.95
CA GLU A 388 19.02 5.72 -3.76
C GLU A 388 19.56 6.51 -2.55
N ASP A 389 20.01 5.82 -1.50
CA ASP A 389 20.69 6.44 -0.35
C ASP A 389 22.12 6.90 -0.71
N ILE A 390 22.79 6.25 -1.67
CA ILE A 390 24.09 6.69 -2.20
C ILE A 390 23.92 7.91 -3.15
N LEU A 391 22.83 7.97 -3.92
CA LEU A 391 22.53 9.07 -4.85
C LEU A 391 21.98 10.33 -4.17
N LYS A 392 21.18 10.20 -3.11
CA LYS A 392 20.70 11.35 -2.32
C LYS A 392 21.82 12.08 -1.57
N GLY A 393 22.95 11.40 -1.32
CA GLY A 393 24.17 12.02 -0.78
C GLY A 393 24.90 12.94 -1.76
N ASN A 394 24.67 12.81 -3.08
CA ASN A 394 25.49 13.47 -4.10
C ASN A 394 24.71 14.35 -5.10
N ILE A 395 23.37 14.36 -5.12
CA ILE A 395 22.61 15.21 -6.04
C ILE A 395 22.17 16.50 -5.35
N ARG A 396 23.13 17.41 -5.17
CA ARG A 396 22.87 18.83 -5.02
C ARG A 396 23.76 19.61 -6.00
N MET A 397 23.59 19.39 -7.31
CA MET A 397 24.08 20.32 -8.31
C MET A 397 23.38 20.15 -9.67
N ASN A 398 22.81 21.26 -10.12
CA ASN A 398 22.55 21.70 -11.50
C ASN A 398 22.37 20.63 -12.58
N THR A 399 21.17 20.59 -13.15
CA THR A 399 21.04 20.37 -14.60
C THR A 399 19.85 21.13 -15.14
N SER A 400 20.19 22.27 -15.75
CA SER A 400 19.35 23.02 -16.66
C SER A 400 19.03 22.22 -17.91
N MET A 401 17.81 22.41 -18.37
CA MET A 401 17.21 22.04 -19.65
C MET A 401 18.17 21.94 -20.84
N THR A 402 18.07 20.84 -21.58
CA THR A 402 18.08 20.84 -23.06
C THR A 402 17.26 19.65 -23.57
N LYS A 403 16.01 19.91 -23.96
CA LYS A 403 15.19 19.00 -24.76
C LYS A 403 15.55 19.24 -26.23
N HIS A 404 16.23 18.30 -26.86
CA HIS A 404 16.29 18.20 -28.32
C HIS A 404 15.22 17.21 -28.77
N GLU A 405 14.13 17.71 -29.35
CA GLU A 405 13.19 16.91 -30.12
C GLU A 405 13.66 16.90 -31.57
N SER A 406 14.14 15.74 -32.02
CA SER A 406 14.34 15.46 -33.44
C SER A 406 13.05 14.87 -34.00
N MET A 407 12.29 15.68 -34.75
CA MET A 407 11.21 15.20 -35.61
C MET A 407 11.81 14.48 -36.81
N THR A 408 11.63 13.16 -36.90
CA THR A 408 11.85 12.40 -38.13
C THR A 408 10.50 12.11 -38.75
N SER A 409 10.04 12.98 -39.64
CA SER A 409 8.83 12.78 -40.43
C SER A 409 9.15 11.92 -41.66
N THR A 410 8.91 10.62 -41.59
CA THR A 410 8.87 9.76 -42.78
C THR A 410 7.46 9.80 -43.37
N HIS A 411 7.26 10.70 -44.34
CA HIS A 411 6.10 10.64 -45.24
C HIS A 411 6.21 9.39 -46.12
N THR A 412 5.44 8.35 -45.81
CA THR A 412 5.07 7.32 -46.78
C THR A 412 3.65 7.58 -47.23
N ARG A 413 3.52 8.05 -48.48
CA ARG A 413 2.27 7.99 -49.25
C ARG A 413 2.04 6.53 -49.60
N GLU A 414 1.02 5.91 -49.03
CA GLU A 414 0.41 4.70 -49.59
C GLU A 414 -1.06 4.97 -49.91
N SER A 415 -1.27 5.33 -51.17
CA SER A 415 -2.50 5.05 -51.88
C SER A 415 -2.42 3.63 -52.43
N GLU A 416 -3.07 2.67 -51.76
CA GLU A 416 -3.61 1.47 -52.42
C GLU A 416 -4.56 0.74 -51.46
N ALA A 417 -5.87 0.92 -51.69
CA ALA A 417 -6.92 0.14 -51.04
C ALA A 417 -6.93 -1.29 -51.60
N LYS A 418 -5.91 -2.10 -51.24
CA LYS A 418 -6.00 -3.56 -51.36
C LYS A 418 -6.66 -4.12 -50.11
N ARG A 419 -7.63 -4.99 -50.33
CA ARG A 419 -8.42 -5.71 -49.32
C ARG A 419 -7.47 -6.56 -48.45
N SER A 420 -6.90 -5.92 -47.42
CA SER A 420 -5.93 -6.54 -46.54
C SER A 420 -6.58 -7.72 -45.81
N SER A 421 -5.93 -8.88 -45.89
CA SER A 421 -6.42 -10.12 -45.28
C SER A 421 -6.58 -9.91 -43.76
N PHE A 422 -7.53 -10.61 -43.13
CA PHE A 422 -7.75 -10.52 -41.67
C PHE A 422 -6.46 -10.67 -40.86
N LEU A 423 -5.55 -11.57 -41.29
CA LEU A 423 -4.24 -11.77 -40.69
C LEU A 423 -3.34 -10.53 -40.73
N SER A 424 -3.34 -9.78 -41.83
CA SER A 424 -2.55 -8.54 -41.95
C SER A 424 -3.07 -7.43 -41.03
N ARG A 425 -4.38 -7.33 -40.84
CA ARG A 425 -4.99 -6.38 -39.89
C ARG A 425 -4.69 -6.75 -38.45
N LEU A 426 -4.78 -8.04 -38.13
CA LEU A 426 -4.47 -8.56 -36.79
C LEU A 426 -2.99 -8.35 -36.45
N SER A 427 -2.09 -8.68 -37.37
CA SER A 427 -0.64 -8.47 -37.21
C SER A 427 -0.31 -7.00 -36.96
N LYS A 428 -0.88 -6.08 -37.76
CA LYS A 428 -0.70 -4.63 -37.57
C LYS A 428 -1.16 -4.18 -36.19
N LYS A 429 -2.33 -4.64 -35.74
CA LYS A 429 -2.89 -4.29 -34.42
C LYS A 429 -2.05 -4.85 -33.26
N ILE A 430 -1.52 -6.08 -33.40
CA ILE A 430 -0.60 -6.68 -32.41
C ILE A 430 0.70 -5.86 -32.30
N MET A 431 1.28 -5.47 -33.44
CA MET A 431 2.50 -4.65 -33.45
C MET A 431 2.28 -3.26 -32.87
N GLU A 432 1.10 -2.67 -33.11
CA GLU A 432 0.71 -1.41 -32.50
C GLU A 432 0.70 -1.51 -30.97
N TYR A 433 0.14 -2.57 -30.39
CA TYR A 433 0.22 -2.79 -28.95
C TYR A 433 1.64 -2.98 -28.43
N HIS A 434 2.42 -3.81 -29.11
CA HIS A 434 3.80 -4.09 -28.70
C HIS A 434 4.65 -2.81 -28.61
N TYR A 435 4.47 -1.88 -29.56
CA TYR A 435 5.21 -0.63 -29.58
C TYR A 435 4.53 0.53 -28.85
N HIS A 436 3.28 0.38 -28.40
CA HIS A 436 2.60 1.42 -27.65
C HIS A 436 3.25 1.59 -26.27
N SER A 437 4.25 2.47 -26.19
CA SER A 437 4.73 2.94 -24.89
C SER A 437 3.61 3.77 -24.28
N GLN A 438 3.17 3.42 -23.08
CA GLN A 438 2.22 4.21 -22.31
C GLN A 438 2.93 5.47 -21.79
N SER A 439 3.32 6.39 -22.69
CA SER A 439 3.87 7.70 -22.35
C SER A 439 2.72 8.70 -22.24
N MET A 440 2.40 9.05 -21.00
CA MET A 440 1.46 10.09 -20.57
C MET A 440 0.04 10.00 -21.12
N LEU A 441 -0.91 9.82 -20.20
CA LEU A 441 -2.18 10.53 -20.23
C LEU A 441 -1.90 12.03 -20.46
N SER A 442 -1.87 12.45 -21.72
CA SER A 442 -2.11 13.84 -22.05
C SER A 442 -3.56 14.13 -21.72
N VAL A 443 -3.74 15.00 -20.72
CA VAL A 443 -4.89 15.87 -20.56
C VAL A 443 -5.20 16.47 -21.94
N ASN A 444 -6.16 15.90 -22.66
CA ASN A 444 -6.74 16.53 -23.82
C ASN A 444 -8.19 16.85 -23.47
N ASN A 445 -8.39 18.15 -23.27
CA ASN A 445 -9.68 18.83 -23.18
C ASN A 445 -10.70 18.20 -24.12
N GLU A 446 -11.79 17.68 -23.56
CA GLU A 446 -13.00 17.44 -24.32
C GLU A 446 -13.56 18.79 -24.77
N HIS A 447 -13.39 19.06 -26.06
CA HIS A 447 -14.15 20.06 -26.78
C HIS A 447 -15.64 19.71 -26.66
N HIS A 448 -16.40 20.65 -26.10
CA HIS A 448 -17.84 20.77 -26.20
C HIS A 448 -18.38 20.29 -27.56
N LYS A 449 -19.08 19.16 -27.56
CA LYS A 449 -20.19 18.92 -28.48
C LYS A 449 -21.48 18.97 -27.70
N SER A 450 -22.08 20.16 -27.70
CA SER A 450 -23.48 20.38 -27.39
C SER A 450 -24.32 19.44 -28.27
N SER A 451 -24.96 18.46 -27.64
CA SER A 451 -26.13 17.80 -28.20
C SER A 451 -27.32 18.22 -27.35
N LYS A 452 -28.29 18.84 -28.03
CA LYS A 452 -29.61 19.19 -27.52
C LYS A 452 -30.23 17.95 -26.86
N ILE A 453 -30.52 18.05 -25.58
CA ILE A 453 -31.49 17.17 -24.92
C ILE A 453 -32.64 18.07 -24.50
N ASP A 454 -33.80 17.76 -25.06
CA ASP A 454 -35.07 18.39 -24.78
C ASP A 454 -35.44 18.17 -23.30
N ASN A 455 -35.55 19.27 -22.56
CA ASN A 455 -36.10 19.30 -21.22
C ASN A 455 -37.61 19.10 -21.31
N THR A 456 -38.07 17.87 -21.07
CA THR A 456 -39.46 17.64 -20.68
C THR A 456 -39.51 17.64 -19.15
N ILE A 457 -39.93 18.77 -18.62
CA ILE A 457 -40.18 19.00 -17.20
C ILE A 457 -41.41 18.17 -16.81
N ILE A 458 -41.23 17.16 -15.96
CA ILE A 458 -42.30 16.67 -15.09
C ILE A 458 -41.88 16.98 -13.66
N SER A 459 -42.47 18.05 -13.16
CA SER A 459 -42.54 18.40 -11.74
C SER A 459 -43.31 17.32 -10.99
N ASP A 460 -42.74 16.78 -9.93
CA ASP A 460 -43.55 16.32 -8.80
C ASP A 460 -42.87 16.70 -7.47
N ASN A 461 -43.45 17.74 -6.88
CA ASN A 461 -43.27 18.13 -5.49
C ASN A 461 -43.97 17.10 -4.60
N ARG A 462 -43.25 16.45 -3.69
CA ARG A 462 -43.82 16.08 -2.39
C ARG A 462 -42.83 16.31 -1.25
N ILE A 463 -43.08 17.43 -0.58
CA ILE A 463 -42.63 17.77 0.76
C ILE A 463 -43.53 17.05 1.77
N SER A 464 -42.92 16.24 2.63
CA SER A 464 -43.36 15.92 3.99
C SER A 464 -42.16 15.20 4.63
N GLY A 465 -41.39 15.78 5.53
CA GLY A 465 -41.84 16.30 6.82
C GLY A 465 -41.77 15.16 7.83
N MET A 466 -40.65 15.04 8.55
CA MET A 466 -40.59 14.44 9.89
C MET A 466 -39.28 14.84 10.57
N SER A 467 -39.44 15.51 11.71
CA SER A 467 -38.41 15.95 12.65
C SER A 467 -38.08 14.85 13.65
N ASP A 468 -36.96 15.07 14.35
CA ASP A 468 -36.65 14.63 15.72
C ASP A 468 -36.55 13.13 16.01
N ASN A 469 -35.30 12.68 16.20
CA ASN A 469 -34.79 12.06 17.44
C ASN A 469 -33.65 11.07 17.14
N ALA A 470 -32.45 11.34 17.66
CA ALA A 470 -31.60 10.36 18.35
C ALA A 470 -30.23 10.97 18.66
N ILE A 471 -30.13 11.69 19.79
CA ILE A 471 -28.90 11.77 20.56
C ILE A 471 -29.01 10.69 21.62
N ASN A 472 -28.24 9.61 21.49
CA ASN A 472 -28.00 8.67 22.59
C ASN A 472 -26.51 8.30 22.58
N ILE A 473 -25.74 9.03 23.40
CA ILE A 473 -24.37 8.69 23.76
C ILE A 473 -24.47 7.81 25.01
N THR A 474 -24.23 6.51 24.85
CA THR A 474 -24.06 5.59 25.98
C THR A 474 -22.71 5.81 26.64
N SER A 475 -22.73 6.37 27.84
CA SER A 475 -21.64 6.34 28.82
C SER A 475 -21.61 5.00 29.53
N ASN A 476 -20.52 4.23 29.39
CA ASN A 476 -20.23 3.10 30.28
C ASN A 476 -19.38 3.59 31.46
N ILE A 477 -20.01 3.61 32.63
CA ILE A 477 -19.38 3.67 33.95
C ILE A 477 -19.24 2.22 34.42
N SER A 478 -18.03 1.75 34.68
CA SER A 478 -17.80 0.62 35.58
C SER A 478 -16.91 1.07 36.73
N SER A 479 -17.57 1.17 37.88
CA SER A 479 -17.01 1.19 39.23
C SER A 479 -16.23 -0.08 39.52
N ASN A 480 -15.08 0.04 40.20
CA ASN A 480 -14.66 -0.96 41.18
C ASN A 480 -14.03 -0.25 42.37
N ILE A 481 -14.55 -0.61 43.54
CA ILE A 481 -14.37 -0.01 44.86
C ILE A 481 -13.72 -1.07 45.75
N LEU A 482 -12.60 -0.68 46.38
CA LEU A 482 -12.10 -1.07 47.72
C LEU A 482 -11.66 -2.54 47.90
N PRO A 483 -10.94 -2.91 49.00
CA PRO A 483 -10.89 -2.31 50.35
C PRO A 483 -10.08 -1.02 50.54
#